data_AF-A0A6J2JGR8-F1
#
_entry.id   AF-A0A6J2JGR8-F1
#
_cell.length_a   1.000
_cell.length_b   1.000
_cell.length_c   1.000
_cell.angle_alpha   90.00
_cell.angle_beta   90.00
_cell.angle_gamma   90.00
#
_symmetry.space_group_name_H-M   'P 1'
#
loop_
_entity.id
_entity.type
_entity.pdbx_description
1 polymer ?
#
loop_
_entity_poly.entity_id
_entity_poly.type
_entity_poly.pdbx_seq_one_letter_code
_entity_poly.pdbx_strand_id
1 'polypeptide(L)'
;MSKVFVQEISLFSFQQNILIFEPAKIMVGAMPVNLLPKFCNGAMDSCNGVDGNDNNVYIGSRVKCNDDFGTVRYIGEVQGYKGLWYGIEWDNESRGKHDGCLDGIQYFKTSKPSAGSFVRPNKIIPSKTCAEAIRQYYGDPEDETLAAHRRTIINEWKREMGAPFIEMVGFEKIHQKQKFDRLLEVCVHDQNVSRAGDVSSLCPNVRSLDVSRNLFSNWREVIQLSAQLPDLRDLDVSKNRMLIDAPTEILAQLSINFSKLEKINLSVCDYTWTDILKLSHLWPKIHEIIAAYNRIDEIEPPLVTLRSLSVLRLDGNPITSWSEVMNLGALNLKVLSLNDCLIAEIRFGDDWNQRVETFKNLEILFLNRNRINDWRSISELNKLSSLKKLYFLKNPIQTTEDYDTGSQLVVAKIGTLQELNGSIITGELRRGAEYDYLKRYGGEWKVAQLDVEAKAAFDAEHCRFEELIRKYGIPEDSLLVKLPKITTLTSQLLEVTLRDENGKSFKKKFPSTMAVQKLVTLSQRLFSRAGNTGTPLLYVLDEQMDGAEIYLDNSMKDLAYYSIKNGDVILVKFR
;
A
#
# COMPACT_ATOMS: atom_id res chain seq x y z
N MET A 1 -0.76 -36.46 62.81
CA MET A 1 -1.38 -36.15 64.11
C MET A 1 -2.76 -35.56 63.84
N SER A 2 -3.81 -36.37 64.05
CA SER A 2 -4.98 -36.07 64.91
C SER A 2 -5.99 -35.17 64.18
N LYS A 3 -7.08 -35.62 63.54
CA LYS A 3 -8.17 -36.55 63.87
C LYS A 3 -9.08 -36.10 65.04
N VAL A 4 -10.32 -35.76 64.66
CA VAL A 4 -11.65 -35.98 65.30
C VAL A 4 -12.27 -34.89 66.21
N PHE A 5 -13.62 -34.82 66.05
CA PHE A 5 -14.75 -34.32 66.87
C PHE A 5 -15.24 -32.90 66.53
N VAL A 6 -16.41 -32.68 65.89
CA VAL A 6 -17.83 -33.08 66.10
C VAL A 6 -18.49 -32.39 67.32
N GLN A 7 -19.44 -31.49 67.05
CA GLN A 7 -20.71 -31.23 67.76
C GLN A 7 -21.43 -30.08 67.02
N GLU A 8 -22.54 -30.27 66.32
CA GLU A 8 -23.95 -30.49 66.73
C GLU A 8 -24.63 -29.35 67.54
N ILE A 9 -25.76 -28.90 66.96
CA ILE A 9 -27.04 -28.55 67.60
C ILE A 9 -27.28 -27.08 68.07
N SER A 10 -27.99 -26.38 67.17
CA SER A 10 -29.35 -25.80 67.34
C SER A 10 -29.62 -24.44 68.00
N LEU A 11 -30.42 -23.67 67.23
CA LEU A 11 -31.72 -23.06 67.58
C LEU A 11 -31.82 -21.60 68.10
N PHE A 12 -32.80 -20.93 67.46
CA PHE A 12 -33.62 -19.76 67.82
C PHE A 12 -33.24 -18.32 67.38
N SER A 13 -34.05 -17.85 66.39
CA SER A 13 -34.79 -16.57 66.24
C SER A 13 -34.22 -15.25 66.82
N PHE A 14 -34.31 -14.09 66.17
CA PHE A 14 -35.52 -13.41 65.68
C PHE A 14 -35.19 -12.36 64.59
N GLN A 15 -36.24 -11.91 63.91
CA GLN A 15 -36.35 -10.98 62.77
C GLN A 15 -35.58 -9.65 62.86
N GLN A 16 -35.08 -9.13 61.72
CA GLN A 16 -35.71 -8.05 60.92
C GLN A 16 -34.78 -7.55 59.79
N ASN A 17 -35.29 -7.67 58.56
CA ASN A 17 -35.34 -6.67 57.48
C ASN A 17 -34.10 -5.86 57.03
N ILE A 18 -33.92 -5.93 55.71
CA ILE A 18 -33.71 -4.85 54.72
C ILE A 18 -32.31 -4.70 54.08
N LEU A 19 -32.36 -4.79 52.74
CA LEU A 19 -31.47 -4.29 51.68
C LEU A 19 -30.16 -5.03 51.37
N ILE A 20 -30.33 -6.00 50.48
CA ILE A 20 -29.68 -6.13 49.14
C ILE A 20 -28.35 -5.40 48.98
N PHE A 21 -27.26 -6.14 49.10
CA PHE A 21 -26.12 -6.16 48.19
C PHE A 21 -25.36 -7.44 48.50
N GLU A 22 -25.12 -8.32 47.52
CA GLU A 22 -23.86 -9.08 47.40
C GLU A 22 -23.85 -10.05 46.20
N PRO A 23 -22.65 -10.47 45.77
CA PRO A 23 -22.33 -11.00 44.46
C PRO A 23 -22.19 -12.53 44.41
N ALA A 24 -22.02 -13.04 43.19
CA ALA A 24 -21.31 -14.25 42.78
C ALA A 24 -21.30 -15.49 43.71
N LYS A 25 -21.93 -16.59 43.25
CA LYS A 25 -21.23 -17.86 42.96
C LYS A 25 -22.14 -18.93 42.34
N ILE A 26 -21.74 -19.36 41.14
CA ILE A 26 -21.52 -20.75 40.72
C ILE A 26 -22.62 -21.77 41.09
N MET A 27 -23.39 -22.16 40.07
CA MET A 27 -23.83 -23.55 39.93
C MET A 27 -23.33 -24.07 38.58
N VAL A 28 -22.43 -25.06 38.67
CA VAL A 28 -22.08 -25.97 37.58
C VAL A 28 -23.32 -26.80 37.31
N GLY A 29 -24.00 -26.51 36.20
CA GLY A 29 -25.08 -27.30 35.66
C GLY A 29 -24.75 -27.60 34.20
N ALA A 30 -24.41 -28.85 33.92
CA ALA A 30 -24.31 -29.36 32.57
C ALA A 30 -25.64 -29.07 31.83
N MET A 31 -25.57 -28.41 30.68
CA MET A 31 -26.70 -28.23 29.78
C MET A 31 -26.25 -28.27 28.31
N PRO A 32 -27.16 -28.67 27.40
CA PRO A 32 -26.83 -29.56 26.29
C PRO A 32 -26.57 -28.82 24.98
N VAL A 33 -25.86 -29.53 24.10
CA VAL A 33 -25.71 -29.23 22.68
C VAL A 33 -27.10 -29.18 22.03
N ASN A 34 -27.45 -28.01 21.46
CA ASN A 34 -28.44 -27.72 20.41
C ASN A 34 -29.33 -26.54 20.79
N LEU A 35 -29.12 -25.39 20.14
CA LEU A 35 -30.15 -24.41 19.78
C LEU A 35 -29.53 -23.36 18.84
N LEU A 36 -29.42 -23.70 17.56
CA LEU A 36 -29.44 -22.72 16.47
C LEU A 36 -30.92 -22.56 16.04
N PRO A 37 -31.48 -21.33 15.97
CA PRO A 37 -32.85 -21.15 15.53
C PRO A 37 -33.00 -21.52 14.05
N LYS A 38 -33.93 -22.44 13.77
CA LYS A 38 -34.47 -22.68 12.44
C LYS A 38 -35.26 -21.45 12.00
N PHE A 39 -34.83 -20.79 10.93
CA PHE A 39 -35.70 -19.90 10.17
C PHE A 39 -35.75 -20.34 8.70
N CYS A 40 -36.98 -20.67 8.29
CA CYS A 40 -37.52 -20.79 6.93
C CYS A 40 -37.14 -22.04 6.11
N ASN A 41 -37.89 -23.13 6.33
CA ASN A 41 -38.20 -24.13 5.32
C ASN A 41 -39.41 -23.66 4.48
N GLY A 42 -39.32 -23.79 3.17
CA GLY A 42 -40.44 -23.70 2.23
C GLY A 42 -40.31 -24.75 1.14
N ALA A 43 -41.04 -25.86 1.34
CA ALA A 43 -41.50 -26.89 0.40
C ALA A 43 -40.47 -27.69 -0.45
N MET A 44 -40.29 -28.95 -0.05
CA MET A 44 -39.99 -30.07 -0.95
C MET A 44 -41.23 -30.38 -1.80
N ASP A 45 -41.01 -30.76 -3.06
CA ASP A 45 -41.70 -31.92 -3.64
C ASP A 45 -40.69 -32.76 -4.44
N SER A 46 -40.88 -34.07 -4.31
CA SER A 46 -39.94 -35.16 -4.59
C SER A 46 -39.92 -35.60 -6.06
N CYS A 47 -38.73 -35.87 -6.62
CA CYS A 47 -38.50 -36.89 -7.65
C CYS A 47 -37.09 -37.49 -7.51
N ASN A 48 -37.02 -38.82 -7.58
CA ASN A 48 -35.87 -39.69 -7.32
C ASN A 48 -34.74 -39.62 -8.37
N GLY A 49 -33.50 -39.77 -7.89
CA GLY A 49 -32.49 -40.65 -8.51
C GLY A 49 -31.34 -40.00 -9.28
N VAL A 50 -30.12 -40.36 -8.84
CA VAL A 50 -28.80 -40.38 -9.53
C VAL A 50 -27.82 -39.23 -9.18
N ASP A 51 -26.74 -39.65 -8.50
CA ASP A 51 -25.39 -39.07 -8.38
C ASP A 51 -25.15 -37.69 -7.71
N GLY A 52 -24.83 -37.72 -6.41
CA GLY A 52 -23.47 -37.43 -5.92
C GLY A 52 -22.77 -36.10 -6.25
N ASN A 53 -23.46 -35.05 -6.70
CA ASN A 53 -22.84 -33.74 -6.96
C ASN A 53 -23.74 -32.60 -6.45
N ASP A 54 -23.72 -32.37 -5.14
CA ASP A 54 -24.55 -31.37 -4.45
C ASP A 54 -23.98 -29.94 -4.61
N ASN A 55 -23.73 -29.54 -5.88
CA ASN A 55 -23.38 -28.19 -6.31
C ASN A 55 -24.67 -27.37 -6.51
N ASN A 56 -25.50 -27.30 -5.48
CA ASN A 56 -26.79 -26.64 -5.60
C ASN A 56 -26.59 -25.11 -5.60
N VAL A 57 -26.79 -24.49 -6.77
CA VAL A 57 -26.69 -23.03 -6.93
C VAL A 57 -27.94 -22.39 -6.32
N TYR A 58 -27.75 -21.44 -5.41
CA TYR A 58 -28.82 -20.70 -4.74
C TYR A 58 -28.63 -19.18 -4.88
N ILE A 59 -29.67 -18.39 -4.58
CA ILE A 59 -29.58 -16.92 -4.61
C ILE A 59 -28.51 -16.43 -3.62
N GLY A 60 -27.56 -15.63 -4.10
CA GLY A 60 -26.38 -15.20 -3.36
C GLY A 60 -25.12 -16.02 -3.66
N SER A 61 -25.24 -17.15 -4.37
CA SER A 61 -24.09 -17.94 -4.82
C SER A 61 -23.20 -17.13 -5.75
N ARG A 62 -21.90 -17.24 -5.53
CA ARG A 62 -20.87 -16.76 -6.46
C ARG A 62 -20.66 -17.79 -7.55
N VAL A 63 -20.70 -17.34 -8.80
CA VAL A 63 -20.63 -18.19 -9.99
C VAL A 63 -19.64 -17.63 -11.00
N LYS A 64 -19.07 -18.52 -11.81
CA LYS A 64 -18.20 -18.17 -12.94
C LYS A 64 -18.84 -18.62 -14.25
N CYS A 65 -18.82 -17.77 -15.26
CA CYS A 65 -19.26 -18.06 -16.62
C CYS A 65 -18.18 -17.60 -17.59
N ASN A 66 -17.53 -18.54 -18.27
CA ASN A 66 -16.25 -18.30 -18.93
C ASN A 66 -15.23 -17.73 -17.92
N ASP A 67 -14.71 -16.51 -18.13
CA ASP A 67 -13.76 -15.85 -17.24
C ASP A 67 -14.39 -14.79 -16.33
N ASP A 68 -15.71 -14.55 -16.46
CA ASP A 68 -16.43 -13.53 -15.68
C ASP A 68 -17.04 -14.13 -14.41
N PHE A 69 -16.91 -13.38 -13.32
CA PHE A 69 -17.48 -13.70 -12.00
C PHE A 69 -18.74 -12.88 -11.74
N GLY A 70 -19.72 -13.48 -11.08
CA GLY A 70 -20.94 -12.79 -10.68
C GLY A 70 -21.65 -13.42 -9.49
N THR A 71 -22.70 -12.75 -9.04
CA THR A 71 -23.59 -13.21 -7.96
C THR A 71 -24.94 -13.58 -8.55
N VAL A 72 -25.46 -14.75 -8.20
CA VAL A 72 -26.84 -15.13 -8.54
C VAL A 72 -27.82 -14.28 -7.74
N ARG A 73 -28.70 -13.54 -8.43
CA ARG A 73 -29.74 -12.67 -7.85
C ARG A 73 -31.16 -13.20 -8.08
N TYR A 74 -31.34 -14.06 -9.07
CA TYR A 74 -32.63 -14.67 -9.41
C TYR A 74 -32.44 -16.10 -9.90
N ILE A 75 -33.36 -16.99 -9.53
CA ILE A 75 -33.45 -18.35 -10.04
C ILE A 75 -34.93 -18.60 -10.36
N GLY A 76 -35.24 -18.87 -11.62
CA GLY A 76 -36.61 -19.13 -12.04
C GLY A 76 -36.82 -19.07 -13.54
N GLU A 77 -38.08 -19.18 -13.96
CA GLU A 77 -38.47 -19.00 -15.36
C GLU A 77 -38.53 -17.52 -15.73
N VAL A 78 -38.27 -17.20 -17.01
CA VAL A 78 -38.32 -15.83 -17.53
C VAL A 78 -39.40 -15.78 -18.60
N GLN A 79 -40.32 -14.81 -18.50
CA GLN A 79 -41.42 -14.67 -19.44
C GLN A 79 -40.90 -14.60 -20.88
N GLY A 80 -41.48 -15.43 -21.76
CA GLY A 80 -41.04 -15.56 -23.15
C GLY A 80 -39.90 -16.58 -23.38
N TYR A 81 -39.29 -17.12 -22.32
CA TYR A 81 -38.16 -18.05 -22.42
C TYR A 81 -38.39 -19.32 -21.59
N LYS A 82 -38.48 -20.48 -22.24
CA LYS A 82 -38.74 -21.76 -21.57
C LYS A 82 -37.61 -22.18 -20.62
N GLY A 83 -37.95 -22.81 -19.50
CA GLY A 83 -37.01 -23.46 -18.58
C GLY A 83 -36.28 -22.51 -17.63
N LEU A 84 -35.41 -23.08 -16.79
CA LEU A 84 -34.73 -22.37 -15.71
C LEU A 84 -33.68 -21.38 -16.23
N TRP A 85 -33.62 -20.22 -15.57
CA TRP A 85 -32.62 -19.17 -15.77
C TRP A 85 -32.04 -18.70 -14.44
N TYR A 86 -30.78 -18.30 -14.49
CA TYR A 86 -30.13 -17.56 -13.42
C TYR A 86 -30.02 -16.10 -13.83
N GLY A 87 -30.62 -15.21 -13.05
CA GLY A 87 -30.31 -13.79 -13.10
C GLY A 87 -29.03 -13.55 -12.32
N ILE A 88 -28.00 -13.06 -12.99
CA ILE A 88 -26.66 -12.86 -12.43
C ILE A 88 -26.33 -11.38 -12.48
N GLU A 89 -25.85 -10.85 -11.37
CA GLU A 89 -25.16 -9.56 -11.32
C GLU A 89 -23.66 -9.79 -11.48
N TRP A 90 -23.07 -9.27 -12.55
CA TRP A 90 -21.64 -9.42 -12.84
C TRP A 90 -20.79 -8.47 -12.03
N ASP A 91 -19.60 -8.94 -11.67
CA ASP A 91 -18.60 -8.10 -11.04
C ASP A 91 -18.05 -7.02 -11.98
N ASN A 92 -17.89 -7.40 -13.24
CA ASN A 92 -17.56 -6.53 -14.35
C ASN A 92 -18.85 -6.04 -15.02
N GLU A 93 -19.16 -4.75 -14.84
CA GLU A 93 -20.36 -4.12 -15.39
C GLU A 93 -20.47 -4.26 -16.91
N SER A 94 -19.36 -4.20 -17.64
CA SER A 94 -19.35 -4.30 -19.11
C SER A 94 -19.82 -5.65 -19.65
N ARG A 95 -19.84 -6.69 -18.80
CA ARG A 95 -20.36 -8.02 -19.14
C ARG A 95 -21.88 -8.08 -19.13
N GLY A 96 -22.52 -7.24 -18.31
CA GLY A 96 -23.96 -7.25 -18.17
C GLY A 96 -24.69 -6.56 -19.32
N LYS A 97 -26.02 -6.58 -19.25
CA LYS A 97 -26.93 -6.13 -20.32
C LYS A 97 -28.10 -5.30 -19.81
N HIS A 98 -28.55 -5.56 -18.58
CA HIS A 98 -29.77 -4.98 -18.02
C HIS A 98 -29.67 -4.92 -16.49
N ASP A 99 -30.66 -4.31 -15.84
CA ASP A 99 -30.71 -4.15 -14.37
C ASP A 99 -31.46 -5.31 -13.67
N GLY A 100 -31.91 -6.29 -14.47
CA GLY A 100 -32.73 -7.41 -14.05
C GLY A 100 -34.21 -7.26 -14.45
N CYS A 101 -34.55 -6.19 -15.18
CA CYS A 101 -35.81 -6.05 -15.89
C CYS A 101 -35.71 -6.64 -17.32
N LEU A 102 -36.74 -7.38 -17.73
CA LEU A 102 -36.90 -7.85 -19.12
C LEU A 102 -38.36 -7.70 -19.53
N ASP A 103 -38.59 -7.04 -20.67
CA ASP A 103 -39.92 -6.76 -21.23
C ASP A 103 -40.90 -6.13 -20.22
N GLY A 104 -40.40 -5.23 -19.37
CA GLY A 104 -41.18 -4.51 -18.36
C GLY A 104 -41.40 -5.27 -17.05
N ILE A 105 -40.88 -6.49 -16.91
CA ILE A 105 -40.99 -7.31 -15.69
C ILE A 105 -39.67 -7.29 -14.94
N GLN A 106 -39.70 -6.87 -13.68
CA GLN A 106 -38.52 -6.88 -12.79
C GLN A 106 -38.38 -8.24 -12.10
N TYR A 107 -37.29 -8.96 -12.40
CA TYR A 107 -37.00 -10.25 -11.77
C TYR A 107 -36.02 -10.12 -10.59
N PHE A 108 -35.03 -9.25 -10.73
CA PHE A 108 -34.06 -8.91 -9.68
C PHE A 108 -33.55 -7.49 -9.90
N LYS A 109 -32.81 -6.92 -8.94
CA LYS A 109 -32.15 -5.63 -9.07
C LYS A 109 -30.64 -5.80 -8.98
N THR A 110 -29.91 -4.93 -9.68
CA THR A 110 -28.45 -4.83 -9.61
C THR A 110 -28.04 -3.50 -8.98
N SER A 111 -26.83 -3.46 -8.44
CA SER A 111 -26.19 -2.24 -7.94
C SER A 111 -25.92 -1.22 -9.04
N LYS A 112 -25.71 -1.69 -10.27
CA LYS A 112 -25.51 -0.86 -11.46
C LYS A 112 -26.48 -1.26 -12.59
N PRO A 113 -27.08 -0.30 -13.32
CA PRO A 113 -28.16 -0.60 -14.27
C PRO A 113 -27.82 -1.56 -15.41
N SER A 114 -26.54 -1.72 -15.76
CA SER A 114 -26.12 -2.59 -16.86
C SER A 114 -25.44 -3.88 -16.38
N ALA A 115 -25.31 -4.12 -15.08
CA ALA A 115 -24.51 -5.24 -14.56
C ALA A 115 -25.21 -6.60 -14.60
N GLY A 116 -26.50 -6.67 -14.91
CA GLY A 116 -27.31 -7.89 -14.86
C GLY A 116 -27.35 -8.67 -16.17
N SER A 117 -27.49 -9.99 -16.10
CA SER A 117 -27.80 -10.86 -17.25
C SER A 117 -28.59 -12.09 -16.83
N PHE A 118 -29.43 -12.61 -17.73
CA PHE A 118 -29.96 -13.96 -17.60
C PHE A 118 -29.05 -14.98 -18.29
N VAL A 119 -28.67 -16.03 -17.57
CA VAL A 119 -27.75 -17.09 -18.03
C VAL A 119 -28.38 -18.46 -17.78
N ARG A 120 -28.13 -19.41 -18.68
CA ARG A 120 -28.55 -20.79 -18.52
C ARG A 120 -27.65 -21.53 -17.51
N PRO A 121 -28.20 -22.42 -16.67
CA PRO A 121 -27.41 -23.18 -15.71
C PRO A 121 -26.21 -23.92 -16.32
N ASN A 122 -26.35 -24.48 -17.52
CA ASN A 122 -25.29 -25.20 -18.23
C ASN A 122 -24.11 -24.33 -18.70
N LYS A 123 -24.21 -23.00 -18.58
CA LYS A 123 -23.10 -22.07 -18.84
C LYS A 123 -22.31 -21.73 -17.58
N ILE A 124 -22.78 -22.13 -16.41
CA ILE A 124 -22.06 -21.92 -15.15
C ILE A 124 -21.01 -23.00 -14.97
N ILE A 125 -19.79 -22.57 -14.70
CA ILE A 125 -18.68 -23.47 -14.41
C ILE A 125 -18.91 -24.10 -13.02
N PRO A 126 -18.85 -25.44 -12.89
CA PRO A 126 -19.04 -26.10 -11.60
C PRO A 126 -18.02 -25.64 -10.55
N SER A 127 -18.49 -25.40 -9.33
CA SER A 127 -17.60 -25.15 -8.20
C SER A 127 -17.00 -26.43 -7.64
N LYS A 128 -15.94 -26.28 -6.85
CA LYS A 128 -15.25 -27.37 -6.16
C LYS A 128 -14.99 -27.03 -4.70
N THR A 129 -14.65 -28.03 -3.92
CA THR A 129 -14.08 -27.85 -2.58
C THR A 129 -12.60 -27.49 -2.67
N CYS A 130 -12.08 -26.84 -1.63
CA CYS A 130 -10.66 -26.54 -1.50
C CYS A 130 -9.84 -27.84 -1.48
N ALA A 131 -10.33 -28.85 -0.76
CA ALA A 131 -9.73 -30.19 -0.73
C ALA A 131 -9.58 -30.82 -2.13
N GLU A 132 -10.60 -30.74 -2.98
CA GLU A 132 -10.53 -31.22 -4.37
C GLU A 132 -9.54 -30.41 -5.21
N ALA A 133 -9.55 -29.08 -5.08
CA ALA A 133 -8.60 -28.22 -5.78
C ALA A 133 -7.15 -28.54 -5.37
N ILE A 134 -6.89 -28.76 -4.07
CA ILE A 134 -5.57 -29.16 -3.56
C ILE A 134 -5.17 -30.53 -4.14
N ARG A 135 -6.07 -31.52 -4.12
CA ARG A 135 -5.78 -32.85 -4.70
C ARG A 135 -5.45 -32.75 -6.18
N GLN A 136 -6.21 -31.98 -6.95
CA GLN A 136 -5.97 -31.80 -8.38
C GLN A 136 -4.63 -31.09 -8.63
N TYR A 137 -4.32 -30.05 -7.85
CA TYR A 137 -3.14 -29.22 -8.10
C TYR A 137 -1.83 -29.87 -7.62
N TYR A 138 -1.87 -30.57 -6.48
CA TYR A 138 -0.70 -31.14 -5.81
C TYR A 138 -0.58 -32.67 -5.90
N GLY A 139 -1.67 -33.37 -6.26
CA GLY A 139 -1.78 -34.82 -6.24
C GLY A 139 -1.45 -35.57 -7.53
N ASP A 140 -1.60 -34.97 -8.71
CA ASP A 140 -1.39 -35.72 -9.97
C ASP A 140 0.10 -35.80 -10.39
N PRO A 141 0.65 -37.00 -10.62
CA PRO A 141 2.04 -37.19 -11.03
C PRO A 141 2.34 -37.06 -12.54
N GLU A 142 1.33 -36.92 -13.42
CA GLU A 142 1.54 -37.25 -14.86
C GLU A 142 1.47 -36.10 -15.86
N ASP A 143 1.05 -34.89 -15.50
CA ASP A 143 0.99 -33.82 -16.48
C ASP A 143 2.27 -32.95 -16.46
N GLU A 144 3.23 -33.34 -17.30
CA GLU A 144 4.52 -32.66 -17.51
C GLU A 144 4.31 -31.19 -17.90
N THR A 145 3.19 -30.88 -18.56
CA THR A 145 2.78 -29.52 -18.92
C THR A 145 2.33 -28.70 -17.70
N LEU A 146 1.58 -29.31 -16.78
CA LEU A 146 1.16 -28.68 -15.52
C LEU A 146 2.34 -28.51 -14.57
N ALA A 147 3.34 -29.41 -14.60
CA ALA A 147 4.59 -29.26 -13.84
C ALA A 147 5.44 -28.09 -14.34
N ALA A 148 5.52 -27.89 -15.66
CA ALA A 148 6.17 -26.73 -16.26
C ALA A 148 5.41 -25.43 -15.94
N HIS A 149 4.08 -25.44 -16.04
CA HIS A 149 3.25 -24.28 -15.66
C HIS A 149 3.39 -23.92 -14.17
N ARG A 150 3.45 -24.92 -13.28
CA ARG A 150 3.75 -24.74 -11.85
C ARG A 150 5.11 -24.10 -11.62
N ARG A 151 6.15 -24.50 -12.36
CA ARG A 151 7.47 -23.88 -12.25
C ARG A 151 7.44 -22.43 -12.73
N THR A 152 6.67 -22.12 -13.77
CA THR A 152 6.47 -20.73 -14.24
C THR A 152 5.70 -19.89 -13.23
N ILE A 153 4.52 -20.33 -12.78
CA ILE A 153 3.71 -19.59 -11.80
C ILE A 153 4.49 -19.38 -10.52
N ILE A 154 5.13 -20.42 -9.96
CA ILE A 154 5.87 -20.28 -8.71
C ILE A 154 7.08 -19.35 -8.89
N ASN A 155 7.75 -19.37 -10.04
CA ASN A 155 8.84 -18.42 -10.30
C ASN A 155 8.35 -16.99 -10.52
N GLU A 156 7.19 -16.81 -11.15
CA GLU A 156 6.53 -15.51 -11.26
C GLU A 156 6.11 -15.01 -9.88
N TRP A 157 5.56 -15.87 -9.03
CA TRP A 157 5.16 -15.56 -7.66
C TRP A 157 6.36 -15.25 -6.77
N LYS A 158 7.46 -16.02 -6.85
CA LYS A 158 8.73 -15.72 -6.15
C LYS A 158 9.31 -14.37 -6.57
N ARG A 159 9.15 -14.01 -7.85
CA ARG A 159 9.56 -12.71 -8.40
C ARG A 159 8.65 -11.58 -7.92
N GLU A 160 7.33 -11.81 -7.84
CA GLU A 160 6.35 -10.84 -7.34
C GLU A 160 6.44 -10.63 -5.81
N MET A 161 6.80 -11.66 -5.05
CA MET A 161 6.95 -11.60 -3.59
C MET A 161 8.36 -11.22 -3.11
N GLY A 162 9.34 -11.08 -4.02
CA GLY A 162 10.71 -10.68 -3.66
C GLY A 162 11.47 -11.71 -2.81
N ALA A 163 11.15 -13.01 -2.93
CA ALA A 163 11.75 -14.10 -2.16
C ALA A 163 12.52 -15.12 -3.04
N PRO A 164 13.65 -14.72 -3.66
CA PRO A 164 14.37 -15.56 -4.63
C PRO A 164 15.16 -16.73 -4.02
N PHE A 165 15.35 -16.78 -2.70
CA PHE A 165 16.25 -17.73 -2.01
C PHE A 165 15.58 -19.02 -1.50
N ILE A 166 14.31 -19.26 -1.82
CA ILE A 166 13.63 -20.51 -1.45
C ILE A 166 14.08 -21.63 -2.41
N GLU A 167 15.00 -22.48 -1.97
CA GLU A 167 15.37 -23.71 -2.68
C GLU A 167 14.34 -24.83 -2.46
N MET A 168 13.88 -25.45 -3.54
CA MET A 168 13.02 -26.63 -3.49
C MET A 168 13.87 -27.90 -3.41
N VAL A 169 14.20 -28.34 -2.20
CA VAL A 169 14.94 -29.58 -1.97
C VAL A 169 13.96 -30.76 -1.85
N GLY A 170 14.16 -31.83 -2.62
CA GLY A 170 13.52 -33.14 -2.39
C GLY A 170 12.59 -33.70 -3.47
N PHE A 171 12.83 -33.40 -4.75
CA PHE A 171 12.17 -34.12 -5.85
C PHE A 171 12.81 -35.49 -6.11
N GLU A 172 12.73 -36.40 -5.13
CA GLU A 172 12.90 -37.83 -5.39
C GLU A 172 11.79 -38.64 -4.73
N LYS A 173 11.26 -39.57 -5.54
CA LYS A 173 10.17 -40.54 -5.33
C LYS A 173 9.87 -40.89 -3.86
N ILE A 174 8.90 -40.21 -3.24
CA ILE A 174 8.31 -40.65 -1.95
C ILE A 174 6.79 -40.41 -1.96
N HIS A 175 6.06 -41.53 -1.83
CA HIS A 175 4.62 -41.75 -1.60
C HIS A 175 3.73 -40.53 -1.29
N GLN A 176 2.72 -40.29 -2.15
CA GLN A 176 1.75 -39.17 -2.13
C GLN A 176 1.24 -38.74 -0.73
N LYS A 177 0.95 -39.66 0.20
CA LYS A 177 0.50 -39.30 1.56
C LYS A 177 1.56 -38.50 2.35
N GLN A 178 2.84 -38.87 2.25
CA GLN A 178 3.93 -38.15 2.93
C GLN A 178 4.22 -36.78 2.30
N LYS A 179 3.70 -36.51 1.09
CA LYS A 179 3.88 -35.24 0.37
C LYS A 179 2.92 -34.16 0.89
N PHE A 180 1.65 -34.50 1.16
CA PHE A 180 0.67 -33.53 1.60
C PHE A 180 0.84 -33.12 3.07
N ASP A 181 1.24 -34.04 3.95
CA ASP A 181 1.55 -33.74 5.36
C ASP A 181 2.69 -32.73 5.54
N ARG A 182 3.55 -32.57 4.53
CA ARG A 182 4.69 -31.64 4.55
C ARG A 182 4.36 -30.26 3.97
N LEU A 183 3.18 -30.06 3.40
CA LEU A 183 2.81 -28.78 2.81
C LEU A 183 2.63 -27.73 3.93
N LEU A 184 3.48 -26.71 3.89
CA LEU A 184 3.37 -25.53 4.74
C LEU A 184 2.67 -24.37 4.02
N GLU A 185 2.71 -24.37 2.69
CA GLU A 185 2.15 -23.32 1.84
C GLU A 185 1.28 -23.98 0.76
N VAL A 186 0.05 -23.51 0.65
CA VAL A 186 -0.92 -23.99 -0.33
C VAL A 186 -1.52 -22.82 -1.08
N CYS A 187 -1.51 -22.88 -2.41
CA CYS A 187 -2.13 -21.91 -3.28
C CYS A 187 -3.17 -22.60 -4.17
N VAL A 188 -4.41 -22.14 -4.08
CA VAL A 188 -5.54 -22.56 -4.90
C VAL A 188 -6.23 -21.33 -5.53
N HIS A 189 -5.40 -20.40 -6.02
CA HIS A 189 -5.85 -19.21 -6.75
C HIS A 189 -6.66 -19.56 -7.99
N ASP A 190 -7.83 -18.93 -8.17
CA ASP A 190 -8.68 -19.07 -9.38
C ASP A 190 -8.98 -20.53 -9.76
N GLN A 191 -9.34 -21.35 -8.76
CA GLN A 191 -9.66 -22.78 -8.94
C GLN A 191 -11.16 -23.08 -8.82
N ASN A 192 -12.02 -22.05 -8.87
CA ASN A 192 -13.48 -22.15 -8.70
C ASN A 192 -13.90 -22.79 -7.36
N VAL A 193 -13.11 -22.56 -6.30
CA VAL A 193 -13.39 -23.08 -4.97
C VAL A 193 -14.55 -22.31 -4.35
N SER A 194 -15.59 -23.00 -3.87
CA SER A 194 -16.71 -22.36 -3.15
C SER A 194 -16.85 -22.84 -1.71
N ARG A 195 -16.24 -23.98 -1.38
CA ARG A 195 -16.40 -24.68 -0.10
C ARG A 195 -15.08 -25.22 0.43
N ALA A 196 -14.98 -25.43 1.73
CA ALA A 196 -13.77 -25.94 2.36
C ALA A 196 -13.43 -27.38 1.93
N GLY A 197 -14.36 -28.32 2.10
CA GLY A 197 -14.04 -29.76 2.07
C GLY A 197 -13.15 -30.17 3.26
N ASP A 198 -12.62 -31.40 3.22
CA ASP A 198 -11.72 -31.92 4.25
C ASP A 198 -10.26 -31.66 3.89
N VAL A 199 -9.81 -30.45 4.26
CA VAL A 199 -8.43 -29.99 4.08
C VAL A 199 -7.52 -30.54 5.17
N SER A 200 -8.07 -30.74 6.38
CA SER A 200 -7.30 -31.25 7.54
C SER A 200 -6.68 -32.63 7.29
N SER A 201 -7.39 -33.53 6.60
CA SER A 201 -6.86 -34.86 6.28
C SER A 201 -5.86 -34.86 5.13
N LEU A 202 -5.80 -33.77 4.35
CA LEU A 202 -4.85 -33.61 3.26
C LEU A 202 -3.58 -32.93 3.75
N CYS A 203 -3.67 -31.71 4.24
CA CYS A 203 -2.51 -30.89 4.55
C CYS A 203 -2.67 -30.20 5.91
N PRO A 204 -2.58 -30.95 7.03
CA PRO A 204 -2.86 -30.43 8.37
C PRO A 204 -1.86 -29.37 8.86
N ASN A 205 -0.64 -29.34 8.29
CA ASN A 205 0.46 -28.49 8.74
C ASN A 205 0.58 -27.16 7.98
N VAL A 206 -0.42 -26.79 7.17
CA VAL A 206 -0.41 -25.54 6.39
C VAL A 206 -0.37 -24.32 7.30
N ARG A 207 0.52 -23.40 6.96
CA ARG A 207 0.75 -22.12 7.63
C ARG A 207 0.43 -20.92 6.74
N SER A 208 0.50 -21.09 5.42
CA SER A 208 0.11 -20.08 4.45
C SER A 208 -0.89 -20.66 3.46
N LEU A 209 -2.06 -20.04 3.35
CA LEU A 209 -3.13 -20.47 2.45
C LEU A 209 -3.57 -19.32 1.56
N ASP A 210 -3.42 -19.51 0.26
CA ASP A 210 -3.96 -18.61 -0.76
C ASP A 210 -5.20 -19.25 -1.41
N VAL A 211 -6.35 -18.65 -1.15
CA VAL A 211 -7.66 -18.99 -1.70
C VAL A 211 -8.26 -17.81 -2.48
N SER A 212 -7.40 -16.92 -2.98
CA SER A 212 -7.82 -15.72 -3.70
C SER A 212 -8.50 -16.03 -5.05
N ARG A 213 -9.36 -15.10 -5.49
CA ARG A 213 -10.08 -15.16 -6.78
C ARG A 213 -10.89 -16.45 -6.95
N ASN A 214 -11.70 -16.80 -5.98
CA ASN A 214 -12.53 -18.00 -5.97
C ASN A 214 -14.03 -17.65 -5.85
N LEU A 215 -14.86 -18.64 -5.52
CA LEU A 215 -16.32 -18.56 -5.49
C LEU A 215 -16.89 -18.58 -4.07
N PHE A 216 -16.12 -18.12 -3.08
CA PHE A 216 -16.63 -17.97 -1.72
C PHE A 216 -17.70 -16.87 -1.68
N SER A 217 -18.89 -17.23 -1.21
CA SER A 217 -20.04 -16.31 -1.15
C SER A 217 -20.14 -15.58 0.20
N ASN A 218 -19.55 -16.15 1.26
CA ASN A 218 -19.54 -15.61 2.62
C ASN A 218 -18.34 -16.17 3.41
N TRP A 219 -18.14 -15.63 4.61
CA TRP A 219 -17.02 -15.99 5.49
C TRP A 219 -17.13 -17.37 6.16
N ARG A 220 -18.30 -18.04 6.15
CA ARG A 220 -18.47 -19.32 6.86
C ARG A 220 -17.48 -20.38 6.38
N GLU A 221 -17.28 -20.47 5.06
CA GLU A 221 -16.36 -21.44 4.46
C GLU A 221 -14.89 -21.10 4.75
N VAL A 222 -14.54 -19.82 4.82
CA VAL A 222 -13.18 -19.37 5.22
C VAL A 222 -12.91 -19.68 6.69
N ILE A 223 -13.90 -19.47 7.56
CA ILE A 223 -13.84 -19.85 8.98
C ILE A 223 -13.66 -21.38 9.11
N GLN A 224 -14.41 -22.16 8.31
CA GLN A 224 -14.30 -23.62 8.29
C GLN A 224 -12.93 -24.11 7.78
N LEU A 225 -12.31 -23.40 6.83
CA LEU A 225 -10.93 -23.67 6.40
C LEU A 225 -9.95 -23.41 7.54
N SER A 226 -10.05 -22.26 8.21
CA SER A 226 -9.14 -21.90 9.29
C SER A 226 -9.29 -22.82 10.51
N ALA A 227 -10.50 -23.27 10.82
CA ALA A 227 -10.76 -24.24 11.89
C ALA A 227 -10.05 -25.59 11.66
N GLN A 228 -9.82 -25.96 10.40
CA GLN A 228 -9.09 -27.18 10.02
C GLN A 228 -7.56 -27.01 10.03
N LEU A 229 -7.07 -25.76 10.08
CA LEU A 229 -5.65 -25.41 9.95
C LEU A 229 -5.18 -24.60 11.19
N PRO A 230 -4.96 -25.26 12.33
CA PRO A 230 -4.67 -24.58 13.60
C PRO A 230 -3.34 -23.83 13.64
N ASP A 231 -2.45 -24.07 12.67
CA ASP A 231 -1.15 -23.42 12.51
C ASP A 231 -1.13 -22.31 11.44
N LEU A 232 -2.28 -21.96 10.87
CA LEU A 232 -2.40 -20.92 9.83
C LEU A 232 -1.96 -19.54 10.34
N ARG A 233 -1.02 -18.92 9.63
CA ARG A 233 -0.44 -17.60 9.92
C ARG A 233 -0.73 -16.58 8.82
N ASP A 234 -0.71 -17.02 7.57
CA ASP A 234 -0.94 -16.17 6.41
C ASP A 234 -2.16 -16.66 5.64
N LEU A 235 -3.09 -15.75 5.36
CA LEU A 235 -4.30 -16.06 4.60
C LEU A 235 -4.54 -15.02 3.51
N ASP A 236 -4.59 -15.47 2.26
CA ASP A 236 -4.99 -14.64 1.13
C ASP A 236 -6.39 -15.03 0.67
N VAL A 237 -7.35 -14.12 0.87
CA VAL A 237 -8.74 -14.24 0.39
C VAL A 237 -9.08 -13.15 -0.63
N SER A 238 -8.07 -12.45 -1.16
CA SER A 238 -8.24 -11.33 -2.08
C SER A 238 -9.05 -11.72 -3.32
N LYS A 239 -9.68 -10.74 -3.98
CA LYS A 239 -10.49 -10.93 -5.19
C LYS A 239 -11.69 -11.87 -4.98
N ASN A 240 -12.15 -12.07 -3.74
CA ASN A 240 -13.41 -12.74 -3.42
C ASN A 240 -14.43 -11.73 -2.89
N ARG A 241 -15.61 -11.65 -3.50
CA ARG A 241 -16.71 -10.82 -3.01
C ARG A 241 -17.58 -11.62 -2.04
N MET A 242 -17.22 -11.58 -0.75
CA MET A 242 -17.88 -12.37 0.30
C MET A 242 -18.77 -11.51 1.18
N LEU A 243 -19.99 -11.97 1.43
CA LEU A 243 -20.90 -11.35 2.39
C LEU A 243 -20.43 -11.57 3.83
N ILE A 244 -20.64 -10.56 4.66
CA ILE A 244 -20.51 -10.65 6.12
C ILE A 244 -21.92 -10.85 6.68
N ASP A 245 -22.27 -12.11 6.91
CA ASP A 245 -23.63 -12.52 7.28
C ASP A 245 -23.69 -13.09 8.71
N ALA A 246 -22.77 -12.64 9.56
CA ALA A 246 -22.74 -12.90 10.99
C ALA A 246 -22.55 -11.59 11.75
N PRO A 247 -23.24 -11.41 12.89
CA PRO A 247 -23.02 -10.28 13.78
C PRO A 247 -21.65 -10.36 14.46
N THR A 248 -21.15 -9.21 14.91
CA THR A 248 -19.81 -9.05 15.47
C THR A 248 -19.55 -9.98 16.67
N GLU A 249 -20.56 -10.23 17.51
CA GLU A 249 -20.44 -11.10 18.68
C GLU A 249 -20.15 -12.55 18.28
N ILE A 250 -20.76 -13.02 17.19
CA ILE A 250 -20.53 -14.37 16.65
C ILE A 250 -19.13 -14.43 16.02
N LEU A 251 -18.73 -13.40 15.27
CA LEU A 251 -17.37 -13.34 14.70
C LEU A 251 -16.30 -13.39 15.80
N ALA A 252 -16.49 -12.64 16.90
CA ALA A 252 -15.57 -12.67 18.03
C ALA A 252 -15.45 -14.06 18.68
N GLN A 253 -16.56 -14.81 18.80
CA GLN A 253 -16.54 -16.19 19.31
C GLN A 253 -15.78 -17.15 18.38
N LEU A 254 -15.84 -16.90 17.07
CA LEU A 254 -15.15 -17.71 16.06
C LEU A 254 -13.67 -17.35 15.88
N SER A 255 -13.17 -16.33 16.60
CA SER A 255 -11.76 -15.91 16.57
C SER A 255 -10.76 -17.00 16.98
N ILE A 256 -11.21 -18.01 17.74
CA ILE A 256 -10.41 -19.19 18.11
C ILE A 256 -9.83 -19.89 16.88
N ASN A 257 -10.56 -19.88 15.76
CA ASN A 257 -10.18 -20.51 14.51
C ASN A 257 -9.04 -19.78 13.79
N PHE A 258 -8.73 -18.54 14.17
CA PHE A 258 -7.66 -17.71 13.59
C PHE A 258 -6.66 -17.26 14.66
N SER A 259 -6.52 -18.03 15.74
CA SER A 259 -5.73 -17.64 16.92
C SER A 259 -4.22 -17.43 16.68
N LYS A 260 -3.70 -17.90 15.53
CA LYS A 260 -2.31 -17.73 15.08
C LYS A 260 -2.18 -16.91 13.79
N LEU A 261 -3.28 -16.36 13.26
CA LEU A 261 -3.24 -15.57 12.04
C LEU A 261 -2.49 -14.25 12.29
N GLU A 262 -1.41 -14.03 11.55
CA GLU A 262 -0.52 -12.89 11.63
C GLU A 262 -0.68 -11.95 10.42
N LYS A 263 -1.09 -12.49 9.27
CA LYS A 263 -1.27 -11.74 8.04
C LYS A 263 -2.55 -12.12 7.30
N ILE A 264 -3.24 -11.11 6.79
CA ILE A 264 -4.40 -11.31 5.92
C ILE A 264 -4.40 -10.35 4.73
N ASN A 265 -4.72 -10.90 3.55
CA ASN A 265 -4.96 -10.13 2.34
C ASN A 265 -6.44 -10.16 1.97
N LEU A 266 -7.05 -8.97 1.96
CA LEU A 266 -8.45 -8.66 1.69
C LEU A 266 -8.59 -7.73 0.48
N SER A 267 -7.58 -7.69 -0.40
CA SER A 267 -7.57 -6.77 -1.53
C SER A 267 -8.66 -7.12 -2.55
N VAL A 268 -9.28 -6.11 -3.17
CA VAL A 268 -10.31 -6.30 -4.22
C VAL A 268 -11.49 -7.19 -3.76
N CYS A 269 -11.87 -7.09 -2.48
CA CYS A 269 -13.00 -7.84 -1.92
C CYS A 269 -14.29 -7.02 -1.86
N ASP A 270 -14.25 -5.76 -2.30
CA ASP A 270 -15.37 -4.82 -2.29
C ASP A 270 -15.78 -4.39 -0.86
N TYR A 271 -14.85 -4.36 0.10
CA TYR A 271 -15.16 -3.98 1.48
C TYR A 271 -15.08 -2.48 1.77
N THR A 272 -15.90 -2.01 2.70
CA THR A 272 -15.69 -0.72 3.39
C THR A 272 -14.76 -0.92 4.58
N TRP A 273 -14.30 0.17 5.23
CA TRP A 273 -13.51 0.03 6.46
C TRP A 273 -14.32 -0.56 7.62
N THR A 274 -15.60 -0.18 7.75
CA THR A 274 -16.50 -0.77 8.75
C THR A 274 -16.66 -2.28 8.59
N ASP A 275 -16.68 -2.78 7.35
CA ASP A 275 -16.69 -4.22 7.09
C ASP A 275 -15.41 -4.89 7.58
N ILE A 276 -14.25 -4.28 7.31
CA ILE A 276 -12.94 -4.77 7.80
C ILE A 276 -12.89 -4.76 9.33
N LEU A 277 -13.42 -3.73 9.98
CA LEU A 277 -13.47 -3.66 11.44
C LEU A 277 -14.38 -4.73 12.04
N LYS A 278 -15.55 -5.00 11.45
CA LYS A 278 -16.39 -6.14 11.86
C LYS A 278 -15.60 -7.45 11.76
N LEU A 279 -14.97 -7.70 10.62
CA LEU A 279 -14.18 -8.91 10.38
C LEU A 279 -12.94 -9.02 11.28
N SER A 280 -12.34 -7.89 11.67
CA SER A 280 -11.15 -7.88 12.52
C SER A 280 -11.34 -8.54 13.89
N HIS A 281 -12.58 -8.75 14.33
CA HIS A 281 -12.90 -9.53 15.53
C HIS A 281 -12.52 -11.01 15.40
N LEU A 282 -12.34 -11.51 14.18
CA LEU A 282 -11.83 -12.85 13.92
C LEU A 282 -10.32 -12.95 14.20
N TRP A 283 -9.54 -11.88 14.12
CA TRP A 283 -8.06 -11.95 14.06
C TRP A 283 -7.39 -11.24 15.24
N PRO A 284 -7.37 -11.85 16.44
CA PRO A 284 -6.93 -11.18 17.66
C PRO A 284 -5.42 -10.86 17.71
N LYS A 285 -4.61 -11.49 16.86
CA LYS A 285 -3.14 -11.32 16.83
C LYS A 285 -2.61 -10.80 15.50
N ILE A 286 -3.48 -10.23 14.66
CA ILE A 286 -3.09 -9.76 13.33
C ILE A 286 -1.98 -8.70 13.39
N HIS A 287 -0.99 -8.82 12.51
CA HIS A 287 0.17 -7.92 12.42
C HIS A 287 0.23 -7.19 11.08
N GLU A 288 -0.19 -7.83 9.98
CA GLU A 288 -0.26 -7.23 8.64
C GLU A 288 -1.66 -7.40 8.03
N ILE A 289 -2.25 -6.27 7.62
CA ILE A 289 -3.49 -6.25 6.81
C ILE A 289 -3.17 -5.60 5.46
N ILE A 290 -3.51 -6.31 4.39
CA ILE A 290 -3.49 -5.77 3.03
C ILE A 290 -4.94 -5.64 2.56
N ALA A 291 -5.45 -4.42 2.46
CA ALA A 291 -6.82 -4.12 2.07
C ALA A 291 -6.86 -3.17 0.86
N ALA A 292 -6.03 -3.45 -0.15
CA ALA A 292 -5.91 -2.59 -1.33
C ALA A 292 -7.11 -2.71 -2.28
N TYR A 293 -7.41 -1.63 -3.01
CA TYR A 293 -8.43 -1.56 -4.06
C TYR A 293 -9.81 -2.03 -3.57
N ASN A 294 -10.22 -1.55 -2.40
CA ASN A 294 -11.54 -1.74 -1.82
C ASN A 294 -12.34 -0.44 -1.91
N ARG A 295 -13.43 -0.33 -1.14
CA ARG A 295 -14.32 0.84 -1.09
C ARG A 295 -14.12 1.62 0.22
N ILE A 296 -12.87 1.80 0.62
CA ILE A 296 -12.54 2.53 1.85
C ILE A 296 -12.40 4.01 1.53
N ASP A 297 -13.41 4.80 1.86
CA ASP A 297 -13.42 6.26 1.78
C ASP A 297 -13.44 6.88 3.18
N GLU A 298 -14.24 6.33 4.08
CA GLU A 298 -14.37 6.71 5.49
C GLU A 298 -13.65 5.70 6.40
N ILE A 299 -12.95 6.20 7.41
CA ILE A 299 -12.19 5.38 8.37
C ILE A 299 -12.64 5.71 9.79
N GLU A 300 -13.43 4.85 10.40
CA GLU A 300 -13.73 4.95 11.83
C GLU A 300 -12.53 4.45 12.69
N PRO A 301 -12.25 5.08 13.84
CA PRO A 301 -11.13 4.68 14.70
C PRO A 301 -11.29 3.23 15.24
N PRO A 302 -10.26 2.38 15.15
CA PRO A 302 -10.29 1.04 15.72
C PRO A 302 -10.12 1.07 17.25
N LEU A 303 -11.24 1.12 17.99
CA LEU A 303 -11.23 1.23 19.46
C LEU A 303 -10.98 -0.11 20.19
N VAL A 304 -11.39 -1.22 19.58
CA VAL A 304 -11.43 -2.53 20.24
C VAL A 304 -10.40 -3.50 19.67
N THR A 305 -10.37 -3.65 18.36
CA THR A 305 -9.54 -4.62 17.62
C THR A 305 -8.25 -3.99 17.08
N LEU A 306 -7.47 -4.76 16.31
CA LEU A 306 -6.28 -4.30 15.57
C LEU A 306 -5.13 -3.72 16.44
N ARG A 307 -5.13 -3.94 17.75
CA ARG A 307 -4.11 -3.41 18.66
C ARG A 307 -2.68 -3.91 18.38
N SER A 308 -2.55 -5.09 17.77
CA SER A 308 -1.26 -5.67 17.37
C SER A 308 -0.86 -5.32 15.92
N LEU A 309 -1.68 -4.54 15.21
CA LEU A 309 -1.42 -4.21 13.81
C LEU A 309 -0.20 -3.31 13.69
N SER A 310 0.72 -3.69 12.81
CA SER A 310 1.98 -2.96 12.58
C SER A 310 2.17 -2.57 11.13
N VAL A 311 1.56 -3.30 10.19
CA VAL A 311 1.60 -3.03 8.76
C VAL A 311 0.18 -2.94 8.24
N LEU A 312 -0.15 -1.80 7.65
CA LEU A 312 -1.46 -1.57 7.04
C LEU A 312 -1.28 -1.03 5.63
N ARG A 313 -1.88 -1.71 4.66
CA ARG A 313 -1.85 -1.31 3.25
C ARG A 313 -3.27 -1.03 2.76
N LEU A 314 -3.52 0.22 2.39
CA LEU A 314 -4.81 0.75 1.94
C LEU A 314 -4.71 1.29 0.50
N ASP A 315 -3.75 0.80 -0.28
CA ASP A 315 -3.49 1.30 -1.63
C ASP A 315 -4.72 1.24 -2.54
N GLY A 316 -4.91 2.24 -3.40
CA GLY A 316 -5.98 2.24 -4.40
C GLY A 316 -7.39 2.41 -3.86
N ASN A 317 -7.55 2.77 -2.58
CA ASN A 317 -8.85 3.06 -1.98
C ASN A 317 -9.24 4.54 -2.20
N PRO A 318 -10.54 4.86 -2.27
CA PRO A 318 -11.04 6.22 -2.52
C PRO A 318 -10.90 7.20 -1.34
N ILE A 319 -9.83 7.11 -0.55
CA ILE A 319 -9.54 8.01 0.57
C ILE A 319 -9.12 9.37 0.03
N THR A 320 -9.91 10.40 0.30
CA THR A 320 -9.67 11.77 -0.20
C THR A 320 -9.07 12.71 0.85
N SER A 321 -9.34 12.48 2.13
CA SER A 321 -8.96 13.37 3.23
C SER A 321 -7.95 12.71 4.17
N TRP A 322 -6.96 13.48 4.61
CA TRP A 322 -6.02 13.06 5.66
C TRP A 322 -6.69 12.91 7.04
N SER A 323 -7.84 13.56 7.27
CA SER A 323 -8.61 13.38 8.52
C SER A 323 -9.00 11.92 8.74
N GLU A 324 -9.33 11.20 7.66
CA GLU A 324 -9.66 9.78 7.74
C GLU A 324 -8.44 8.96 8.14
N VAL A 325 -7.27 9.30 7.58
CA VAL A 325 -6.01 8.66 7.94
C VAL A 325 -5.70 8.90 9.42
N MET A 326 -5.95 10.10 9.94
CA MET A 326 -5.71 10.43 11.35
C MET A 326 -6.47 9.54 12.34
N ASN A 327 -7.60 8.94 11.95
CA ASN A 327 -8.34 7.98 12.77
C ASN A 327 -7.56 6.68 13.04
N LEU A 328 -6.54 6.38 12.24
CA LEU A 328 -5.60 5.26 12.45
C LEU A 328 -4.46 5.62 13.41
N GLY A 329 -4.37 6.88 13.83
CA GLY A 329 -3.21 7.43 14.53
C GLY A 329 -2.90 6.80 15.90
N ALA A 330 -3.91 6.21 16.54
CA ALA A 330 -3.77 5.50 17.81
C ALA A 330 -3.17 4.08 17.64
N LEU A 331 -3.15 3.53 16.43
CA LEU A 331 -2.54 2.24 16.15
C LEU A 331 -1.01 2.34 16.19
N ASN A 332 -0.37 1.25 16.58
CA ASN A 332 1.08 1.14 16.65
C ASN A 332 1.72 0.77 15.30
N LEU A 333 1.32 1.48 14.23
CA LEU A 333 1.78 1.20 12.87
C LEU A 333 3.25 1.57 12.69
N LYS A 334 3.99 0.67 12.05
CA LYS A 334 5.35 0.89 11.52
C LYS A 334 5.34 1.19 10.03
N VAL A 335 4.40 0.59 9.29
CA VAL A 335 4.26 0.75 7.85
C VAL A 335 2.83 1.10 7.51
N LEU A 336 2.64 2.20 6.81
CA LEU A 336 1.35 2.62 6.26
C LEU A 336 1.51 2.87 4.76
N SER A 337 0.72 2.14 3.96
CA SER A 337 0.69 2.30 2.51
C SER A 337 -0.62 2.92 2.06
N LEU A 338 -0.53 4.06 1.38
CA LEU A 338 -1.63 4.86 0.87
C LEU A 338 -1.36 5.25 -0.60
N ASN A 339 -0.71 4.39 -1.38
CA ASN A 339 -0.49 4.68 -2.79
C ASN A 339 -1.81 4.69 -3.55
N ASP A 340 -1.89 5.49 -4.63
CA ASP A 340 -3.04 5.49 -5.53
C ASP A 340 -4.38 5.81 -4.81
N CYS A 341 -4.32 6.48 -3.66
CA CYS A 341 -5.48 7.11 -3.03
C CYS A 341 -5.73 8.49 -3.67
N LEU A 342 -6.61 9.29 -3.07
CA LEU A 342 -7.03 10.60 -3.59
C LEU A 342 -6.67 11.74 -2.64
N ILE A 343 -5.67 11.54 -1.77
CA ILE A 343 -5.29 12.50 -0.73
C ILE A 343 -4.74 13.77 -1.39
N ALA A 344 -5.38 14.91 -1.12
CA ALA A 344 -5.00 16.21 -1.69
C ALA A 344 -4.09 17.04 -0.77
N GLU A 345 -4.18 16.84 0.54
CA GLU A 345 -3.37 17.55 1.52
C GLU A 345 -3.13 16.70 2.78
N ILE A 346 -2.08 17.04 3.54
CA ILE A 346 -1.70 16.40 4.80
C ILE A 346 -1.59 17.46 5.88
N ARG A 347 -2.32 17.29 7.00
CA ARG A 347 -2.32 18.22 8.14
C ARG A 347 -2.45 17.44 9.44
N PHE A 348 -1.63 17.76 10.44
CA PHE A 348 -1.73 17.15 11.78
C PHE A 348 -2.29 18.10 12.86
N GLY A 349 -2.67 19.32 12.49
CA GLY A 349 -3.10 20.40 13.38
C GLY A 349 -2.29 21.68 13.19
N ASP A 350 -2.67 22.76 13.87
CA ASP A 350 -2.11 24.10 13.63
C ASP A 350 -0.79 24.39 14.34
N ASP A 351 -0.40 23.57 15.33
CA ASP A 351 0.90 23.70 15.99
C ASP A 351 2.02 23.22 15.06
N TRP A 352 2.76 24.17 14.48
CA TRP A 352 3.81 23.91 13.49
C TRP A 352 5.11 23.35 14.10
N ASN A 353 5.40 23.64 15.37
CA ASN A 353 6.69 23.32 16.00
C ASN A 353 6.69 22.05 16.87
N GLN A 354 5.58 21.31 16.93
CA GLN A 354 5.46 20.16 17.81
C GLN A 354 5.46 18.84 17.02
N ARG A 355 6.19 17.87 17.56
CA ARG A 355 6.02 16.48 17.13
C ARG A 355 4.67 15.98 17.59
N VAL A 356 4.01 15.18 16.77
CA VAL A 356 2.72 14.59 17.12
C VAL A 356 2.90 13.21 17.74
N GLU A 357 2.06 12.89 18.71
CA GLU A 357 1.98 11.54 19.29
C GLU A 357 1.23 10.55 18.36
N THR A 358 0.39 11.08 17.47
CA THR A 358 -0.25 10.34 16.39
C THR A 358 0.81 9.66 15.52
N PHE A 359 0.67 8.37 15.24
CA PHE A 359 1.63 7.60 14.45
C PHE A 359 3.06 7.58 15.02
N LYS A 360 3.18 7.53 16.35
CA LYS A 360 4.47 7.60 17.07
C LYS A 360 5.58 6.69 16.51
N ASN A 361 5.23 5.49 16.06
CA ASN A 361 6.17 4.48 15.60
C ASN A 361 6.16 4.26 14.08
N LEU A 362 5.52 5.15 13.31
CA LEU A 362 5.44 5.03 11.86
C LEU A 362 6.79 5.34 11.22
N GLU A 363 7.40 4.34 10.61
CA GLU A 363 8.73 4.42 10.00
C GLU A 363 8.69 4.53 8.48
N ILE A 364 7.71 3.91 7.85
CA ILE A 364 7.59 3.82 6.39
C ILE A 364 6.21 4.30 5.96
N LEU A 365 6.19 5.31 5.09
CA LEU A 365 4.97 5.87 4.53
C LEU A 365 5.02 5.85 3.00
N PHE A 366 4.02 5.25 2.38
CA PHE A 366 3.84 5.27 0.93
C PHE A 366 2.68 6.17 0.53
N LEU A 367 2.96 7.14 -0.33
CA LEU A 367 2.05 8.19 -0.80
C LEU A 367 2.18 8.42 -2.31
N ASN A 368 2.65 7.44 -3.07
CA ASN A 368 2.77 7.59 -4.52
C ASN A 368 1.38 7.80 -5.14
N ARG A 369 1.33 8.58 -6.23
CA ARG A 369 0.14 8.75 -7.09
C ARG A 369 -1.11 9.24 -6.34
N ASN A 370 -0.91 10.12 -5.36
CA ASN A 370 -1.99 10.87 -4.71
C ASN A 370 -2.23 12.21 -5.42
N ARG A 371 -3.02 13.10 -4.81
CA ARG A 371 -3.40 14.41 -5.32
C ARG A 371 -2.70 15.57 -4.58
N ILE A 372 -1.63 15.28 -3.85
CA ILE A 372 -0.91 16.26 -3.04
C ILE A 372 -0.33 17.37 -3.92
N ASN A 373 -0.77 18.60 -3.70
CA ASN A 373 -0.48 19.75 -4.57
C ASN A 373 0.18 20.93 -3.85
N ASP A 374 0.60 20.76 -2.60
CA ASP A 374 1.23 21.79 -1.77
C ASP A 374 2.49 21.29 -1.05
N TRP A 375 3.44 22.20 -0.80
CA TRP A 375 4.69 21.89 -0.09
C TRP A 375 4.52 21.85 1.43
N ARG A 376 3.50 22.52 2.00
CA ARG A 376 3.14 22.41 3.42
C ARG A 376 2.84 20.98 3.84
N SER A 377 2.15 20.20 3.00
CA SER A 377 1.92 18.76 3.26
C SER A 377 3.20 17.99 3.53
N ILE A 378 4.30 18.35 2.86
CA ILE A 378 5.62 17.73 3.07
C ILE A 378 6.27 18.23 4.37
N SER A 379 6.11 19.51 4.69
CA SER A 379 6.56 20.07 5.98
C SER A 379 5.82 19.44 7.17
N GLU A 380 4.52 19.19 7.04
CA GLU A 380 3.70 18.55 8.07
C GLU A 380 4.18 17.13 8.40
N LEU A 381 4.71 16.38 7.42
CA LEU A 381 5.28 15.06 7.66
C LEU A 381 6.50 15.09 8.61
N ASN A 382 7.18 16.23 8.77
CA ASN A 382 8.26 16.38 9.74
C ASN A 382 7.78 16.29 11.20
N LYS A 383 6.47 16.46 11.44
CA LYS A 383 5.88 16.29 12.77
C LYS A 383 5.90 14.82 13.23
N LEU A 384 6.06 13.86 12.31
CA LEU A 384 6.20 12.44 12.63
C LEU A 384 7.60 12.13 13.17
N SER A 385 7.67 11.72 14.43
CA SER A 385 8.94 11.49 15.15
C SER A 385 9.80 10.36 14.57
N SER A 386 9.17 9.35 13.97
CA SER A 386 9.84 8.09 13.58
C SER A 386 9.93 7.89 12.06
N LEU A 387 9.45 8.83 11.24
CA LEU A 387 9.40 8.65 9.79
C LEU A 387 10.81 8.58 9.19
N LYS A 388 11.19 7.41 8.68
CA LYS A 388 12.50 7.13 8.09
C LYS A 388 12.46 6.96 6.59
N LYS A 389 11.37 6.42 6.05
CA LYS A 389 11.24 6.13 4.61
C LYS A 389 9.97 6.72 4.05
N LEU A 390 10.11 7.45 2.95
CA LEU A 390 9.00 8.06 2.24
C LEU A 390 9.03 7.64 0.77
N TYR A 391 7.90 7.14 0.29
CA TYR A 391 7.68 6.89 -1.13
C TYR A 391 6.65 7.90 -1.62
N PHE A 392 7.13 8.88 -2.37
CA PHE A 392 6.38 10.03 -2.82
C PHE A 392 6.76 10.36 -4.27
N LEU A 393 6.08 9.69 -5.21
CA LEU A 393 6.21 9.88 -6.64
C LEU A 393 4.84 10.17 -7.26
N LYS A 394 4.85 10.91 -8.37
CA LYS A 394 3.66 11.18 -9.19
C LYS A 394 2.54 11.93 -8.46
N ASN A 395 2.91 12.84 -7.56
CA ASN A 395 2.00 13.82 -6.97
C ASN A 395 2.06 15.16 -7.74
N PRO A 396 0.94 15.90 -7.89
CA PRO A 396 0.91 17.18 -8.59
C PRO A 396 1.97 18.19 -8.14
N ILE A 397 2.30 18.27 -6.84
CA ILE A 397 3.33 19.19 -6.34
C ILE A 397 4.70 18.97 -6.98
N GLN A 398 4.99 17.75 -7.42
CA GLN A 398 6.28 17.39 -8.02
C GLN A 398 6.44 17.86 -9.47
N THR A 399 5.41 18.46 -10.08
CA THR A 399 5.53 19.10 -11.41
C THR A 399 5.93 20.57 -11.32
N THR A 400 6.01 21.14 -10.12
CA THR A 400 6.37 22.56 -9.92
C THR A 400 7.87 22.82 -10.04
N GLU A 401 8.69 21.79 -9.84
CA GLU A 401 10.14 21.82 -9.88
C GLU A 401 10.66 20.64 -10.72
N ASP A 402 11.93 20.64 -11.09
CA ASP A 402 12.57 19.44 -11.61
C ASP A 402 12.72 18.37 -10.50
N TYR A 403 12.96 17.13 -10.91
CA TYR A 403 13.01 15.99 -9.98
C TYR A 403 14.06 16.14 -8.89
N ASP A 404 15.26 16.65 -9.22
CA ASP A 404 16.37 16.75 -8.28
C ASP A 404 16.08 17.85 -7.25
N THR A 405 15.66 19.03 -7.71
CA THR A 405 15.26 20.14 -6.84
C THR A 405 14.08 19.74 -5.94
N GLY A 406 13.06 19.09 -6.50
CA GLY A 406 11.91 18.60 -5.73
C GLY A 406 12.32 17.59 -4.66
N SER A 407 13.22 16.66 -4.99
CA SER A 407 13.72 15.66 -4.02
C SER A 407 14.51 16.33 -2.89
N GLN A 408 15.37 17.30 -3.21
CA GLN A 408 16.11 18.08 -2.21
C GLN A 408 15.17 18.84 -1.27
N LEU A 409 14.09 19.44 -1.79
CA LEU A 409 13.08 20.12 -0.96
C LEU A 409 12.42 19.16 0.03
N VAL A 410 12.06 17.94 -0.39
CA VAL A 410 11.52 16.91 0.51
C VAL A 410 12.51 16.56 1.61
N VAL A 411 13.79 16.33 1.24
CA VAL A 411 14.86 15.98 2.19
C VAL A 411 15.09 17.10 3.21
N ALA A 412 15.08 18.36 2.77
CA ALA A 412 15.28 19.50 3.65
C ALA A 412 14.11 19.69 4.63
N LYS A 413 12.87 19.53 4.14
CA LYS A 413 11.64 19.71 4.93
C LYS A 413 11.45 18.61 5.98
N ILE A 414 11.92 17.38 5.74
CA ILE A 414 11.75 16.24 6.66
C ILE A 414 13.12 15.81 7.26
N GLY A 415 13.34 16.17 8.52
CA GLY A 415 14.62 15.99 9.20
C GLY A 415 14.99 14.55 9.54
N THR A 416 14.00 13.71 9.78
CA THR A 416 14.16 12.30 10.21
C THR A 416 14.39 11.33 9.05
N LEU A 417 14.17 11.79 7.81
CA LEU A 417 14.15 10.93 6.63
C LEU A 417 15.52 10.31 6.32
N GLN A 418 15.57 9.02 6.05
CA GLN A 418 16.78 8.27 5.72
C GLN A 418 16.75 7.74 4.29
N GLU A 419 15.55 7.51 3.74
CA GLU A 419 15.34 7.01 2.39
C GLU A 419 14.17 7.74 1.72
N LEU A 420 14.36 8.17 0.47
CA LEU A 420 13.33 8.77 -0.37
C LEU A 420 13.22 7.97 -1.67
N ASN A 421 12.06 7.39 -1.95
CA ASN A 421 11.79 6.65 -3.19
C ASN A 421 12.78 5.50 -3.45
N GLY A 422 13.26 4.83 -2.39
CA GLY A 422 14.27 3.78 -2.48
C GLY A 422 15.73 4.27 -2.47
N SER A 423 15.96 5.58 -2.58
CA SER A 423 17.31 6.17 -2.56
C SER A 423 17.71 6.57 -1.15
N ILE A 424 18.91 6.16 -0.72
CA ILE A 424 19.49 6.51 0.59
C ILE A 424 19.90 7.98 0.61
N ILE A 425 19.56 8.69 1.69
CA ILE A 425 19.94 10.08 1.92
C ILE A 425 21.26 10.11 2.68
N THR A 426 22.35 10.47 2.00
CA THR A 426 23.65 10.66 2.64
C THR A 426 23.70 11.96 3.46
N GLY A 427 24.63 12.04 4.41
CA GLY A 427 24.82 13.26 5.20
C GLY A 427 25.21 14.48 4.35
N GLU A 428 25.96 14.28 3.27
CA GLU A 428 26.33 15.33 2.31
C GLU A 428 25.12 15.83 1.53
N LEU A 429 24.31 14.91 0.99
CA LEU A 429 23.09 15.26 0.27
C LEU A 429 22.09 15.99 1.16
N ARG A 430 21.93 15.53 2.41
CA ARG A 430 21.09 16.21 3.41
C ARG A 430 21.60 17.62 3.71
N ARG A 431 22.91 17.79 3.93
CA ARG A 431 23.50 19.10 4.20
C ARG A 431 23.32 20.07 3.03
N GLY A 432 23.56 19.60 1.80
CA GLY A 432 23.34 20.38 0.59
C GLY A 432 21.89 20.83 0.44
N ALA A 433 20.96 19.88 0.54
CA ALA A 433 19.52 20.15 0.47
C ALA A 433 19.04 21.15 1.54
N GLU A 434 19.48 20.99 2.80
CA GLU A 434 19.14 21.91 3.89
C GLU A 434 19.68 23.32 3.64
N TYR A 435 20.90 23.44 3.09
CA TYR A 435 21.52 24.74 2.80
C TYR A 435 20.87 25.46 1.62
N ASP A 436 20.56 24.72 0.56
CA ASP A 436 19.84 25.27 -0.60
C ASP A 436 18.43 25.70 -0.23
N TYR A 437 17.76 24.96 0.66
CA TYR A 437 16.47 25.34 1.23
C TYR A 437 16.57 26.64 2.05
N LEU A 438 17.58 26.80 2.90
CA LEU A 438 17.82 28.03 3.65
C LEU A 438 18.07 29.24 2.74
N LYS A 439 18.89 29.08 1.70
CA LYS A 439 19.13 30.14 0.70
C LYS A 439 17.85 30.52 -0.03
N ARG A 440 17.07 29.53 -0.44
CA ARG A 440 15.86 29.71 -1.25
C ARG A 440 14.77 30.50 -0.54
N TYR A 441 14.56 30.25 0.75
CA TYR A 441 13.47 30.85 1.54
C TYR A 441 13.93 31.84 2.61
N GLY A 442 15.24 32.04 2.81
CA GLY A 442 15.75 32.91 3.88
C GLY A 442 15.38 34.39 3.72
N GLY A 443 15.25 34.88 2.49
CA GLY A 443 14.75 36.24 2.23
C GLY A 443 13.28 36.40 2.67
N GLU A 444 12.43 35.43 2.33
CA GLU A 444 11.03 35.40 2.75
C GLU A 444 10.89 35.28 4.27
N TRP A 445 11.71 34.43 4.89
CA TRP A 445 11.76 34.27 6.34
C TRP A 445 12.10 35.59 7.05
N LYS A 446 13.11 36.35 6.56
CA LYS A 446 13.50 37.64 7.14
C LYS A 446 12.36 38.66 7.10
N VAL A 447 11.66 38.75 5.97
CA VAL A 447 10.50 39.64 5.83
C VAL A 447 9.37 39.19 6.75
N ALA A 448 9.11 37.89 6.82
CA ALA A 448 8.06 37.31 7.67
C ALA A 448 8.30 37.61 9.17
N GLN A 449 9.55 37.75 9.64
CA GLN A 449 9.82 38.10 11.05
C GLN A 449 9.32 39.50 11.45
N LEU A 450 9.00 40.38 10.50
CA LEU A 450 8.53 41.73 10.77
C LEU A 450 7.04 41.79 11.12
N ASP A 451 6.29 40.74 10.83
CA ASP A 451 4.85 40.68 11.01
C ASP A 451 4.41 39.34 11.64
N VAL A 452 3.53 39.40 12.64
CA VAL A 452 3.16 38.21 13.42
C VAL A 452 2.38 37.19 12.58
N GLU A 453 1.51 37.66 11.68
CA GLU A 453 0.68 36.80 10.84
C GLU A 453 1.53 36.17 9.72
N ALA A 454 2.40 36.97 9.08
CA ALA A 454 3.34 36.49 8.07
C ALA A 454 4.32 35.48 8.65
N LYS A 455 4.82 35.71 9.88
CA LYS A 455 5.65 34.74 10.61
C LYS A 455 4.91 33.42 10.82
N ALA A 456 3.68 33.46 11.32
CA ALA A 456 2.88 32.26 11.55
C ALA A 456 2.61 31.48 10.25
N ALA A 457 2.29 32.18 9.16
CA ALA A 457 2.08 31.57 7.85
C ALA A 457 3.37 30.91 7.31
N PHE A 458 4.51 31.59 7.45
CA PHE A 458 5.80 31.04 7.04
C PHE A 458 6.18 29.81 7.87
N ASP A 459 6.03 29.89 9.19
CA ASP A 459 6.35 28.79 10.10
C ASP A 459 5.46 27.55 9.83
N ALA A 460 4.19 27.76 9.45
CA ALA A 460 3.29 26.69 9.03
C ALA A 460 3.70 26.03 7.70
N GLU A 461 4.15 26.81 6.72
CA GLU A 461 4.65 26.29 5.43
C GLU A 461 6.03 25.64 5.57
N HIS A 462 6.85 26.12 6.50
CA HIS A 462 8.26 25.77 6.66
C HIS A 462 8.59 25.35 8.10
N CYS A 463 7.90 24.33 8.63
CA CYS A 463 7.97 23.90 10.03
C CYS A 463 9.40 23.65 10.59
N ARG A 464 10.36 23.37 9.73
CA ARG A 464 11.76 23.08 10.11
C ARG A 464 12.72 24.25 9.91
N PHE A 465 12.26 25.39 9.41
CA PHE A 465 13.16 26.48 9.03
C PHE A 465 13.92 27.05 10.22
N GLU A 466 13.25 27.27 11.35
CA GLU A 466 13.89 27.79 12.57
C GLU A 466 14.95 26.83 13.13
N GLU A 467 14.69 25.52 13.10
CA GLU A 467 15.68 24.49 13.46
C GLU A 467 16.95 24.61 12.59
N LEU A 468 16.78 24.81 11.28
CA LEU A 468 17.89 24.91 10.34
C LEU A 468 18.68 26.21 10.51
N ILE A 469 18.02 27.33 10.80
CA ILE A 469 18.69 28.60 11.13
C ILE A 469 19.53 28.45 12.40
N ARG A 470 19.02 27.77 13.44
CA ARG A 470 19.79 27.50 14.66
C ARG A 470 21.00 26.60 14.40
N LYS A 471 20.90 25.70 13.43
CA LYS A 471 21.96 24.73 13.07
C LYS A 471 23.06 25.34 12.19
N TYR A 472 22.71 26.12 11.17
CA TYR A 472 23.64 26.61 10.16
C TYR A 472 23.90 28.12 10.22
N GLY A 473 23.11 28.86 11.00
CA GLY A 473 23.08 30.32 10.98
C GLY A 473 22.21 30.88 9.86
N ILE A 474 22.02 32.20 9.89
CA ILE A 474 21.30 32.93 8.85
C ILE A 474 22.23 33.07 7.64
N PRO A 475 21.82 32.68 6.42
CA PRO A 475 22.65 32.91 5.24
C PRO A 475 22.94 34.40 5.02
N GLU A 476 24.12 34.71 4.48
CA GLU A 476 24.49 36.08 4.13
C GLU A 476 23.48 36.72 3.18
N ASP A 477 23.23 38.02 3.33
CA ASP A 477 22.24 38.75 2.51
C ASP A 477 22.50 38.64 1.00
N SER A 478 23.78 38.52 0.62
CA SER A 478 24.23 38.29 -0.76
C SER A 478 23.67 37.00 -1.37
N LEU A 479 23.36 36.00 -0.55
CA LEU A 479 22.87 34.68 -0.94
C LEU A 479 21.33 34.54 -0.87
N LEU A 480 20.65 35.51 -0.26
CA LEU A 480 19.19 35.51 -0.04
C LEU A 480 18.42 36.24 -1.13
N VAL A 481 19.12 36.92 -2.03
CA VAL A 481 18.51 37.59 -3.17
C VAL A 481 17.98 36.52 -4.12
N LYS A 482 16.64 36.43 -4.26
CA LYS A 482 16.02 35.77 -5.40
C LYS A 482 16.54 36.49 -6.65
N LEU A 483 17.58 35.96 -7.29
CA LEU A 483 17.83 36.26 -8.69
C LEU A 483 16.52 35.95 -9.40
N PRO A 484 15.84 36.95 -10.01
CA PRO A 484 14.60 36.67 -10.70
C PRO A 484 14.89 35.59 -11.74
N LYS A 485 13.97 34.64 -11.95
CA LYS A 485 13.97 33.84 -13.17
C LYS A 485 13.74 34.80 -14.34
N ILE A 486 14.77 35.54 -14.74
CA ILE A 486 14.71 36.47 -15.86
C ILE A 486 14.68 35.60 -17.12
N THR A 487 13.52 35.53 -17.74
CA THR A 487 13.14 34.70 -18.88
C THR A 487 13.64 35.23 -20.23
N THR A 488 14.53 36.22 -20.26
CA THR A 488 15.15 36.68 -21.51
C THR A 488 16.55 36.08 -21.67
N LEU A 489 16.69 35.22 -22.68
CA LEU A 489 17.93 34.51 -23.07
C LEU A 489 19.16 35.43 -23.21
N THR A 490 18.94 36.72 -23.43
CA THR A 490 19.97 37.75 -23.57
C THR A 490 20.59 38.22 -22.25
N SER A 491 19.95 37.98 -21.11
CA SER A 491 20.42 38.39 -19.77
C SER A 491 21.11 37.28 -18.97
N GLN A 492 21.14 36.04 -19.48
CA GLN A 492 21.72 34.85 -18.82
C GLN A 492 23.04 34.37 -19.46
N LEU A 493 23.64 35.17 -20.35
CA LEU A 493 24.89 34.78 -20.99
C LEU A 493 26.09 35.25 -20.18
N LEU A 494 26.92 34.30 -19.76
CA LEU A 494 28.24 34.52 -19.20
C LEU A 494 29.14 35.12 -20.29
N GLU A 495 29.67 36.32 -20.10
CA GLU A 495 30.75 36.86 -20.91
C GLU A 495 32.07 36.26 -20.42
N VAL A 496 32.66 35.38 -21.22
CA VAL A 496 33.88 34.65 -20.90
C VAL A 496 34.96 35.01 -21.92
N THR A 497 36.21 35.11 -21.46
CA THR A 497 37.37 35.34 -22.32
C THR A 497 38.04 34.01 -22.64
N LEU A 498 37.96 33.57 -23.90
CA LEU A 498 38.75 32.43 -24.40
C LEU A 498 40.14 32.94 -24.78
N ARG A 499 41.22 32.35 -24.27
CA ARG A 499 42.61 32.78 -24.52
C ARG A 499 43.49 31.59 -24.90
N ASP A 500 44.28 31.69 -25.97
CA ASP A 500 45.29 30.68 -26.31
C ASP A 500 46.65 30.95 -25.64
N GLU A 501 47.56 29.99 -25.75
CA GLU A 501 48.92 30.07 -25.20
C GLU A 501 49.77 31.19 -25.81
N ASN A 502 49.39 31.70 -26.99
CA ASN A 502 50.08 32.79 -27.69
C ASN A 502 49.49 34.17 -27.35
N GLY A 503 48.55 34.24 -26.40
CA GLY A 503 47.90 35.47 -25.97
C GLY A 503 46.77 35.97 -26.89
N LYS A 504 46.42 35.24 -27.95
CA LYS A 504 45.23 35.54 -28.75
C LYS A 504 44.00 35.31 -27.87
N SER A 505 43.09 36.27 -27.81
CA SER A 505 41.89 36.15 -26.98
C SER A 505 40.61 36.61 -27.69
N PHE A 506 39.50 35.98 -27.32
CA PHE A 506 38.16 36.32 -27.78
C PHE A 506 37.21 36.41 -26.60
N LYS A 507 36.53 37.55 -26.44
CA LYS A 507 35.38 37.66 -25.53
C LYS A 507 34.13 37.17 -26.23
N LYS A 508 33.43 36.23 -25.61
CA LYS A 508 32.20 35.62 -26.13
C LYS A 508 31.19 35.42 -25.01
N LYS A 509 29.91 35.42 -25.38
CA LYS A 509 28.78 35.27 -24.46
C LYS A 509 28.17 33.89 -24.61
N PHE A 510 28.04 33.15 -23.52
CA PHE A 510 27.55 31.75 -23.49
C PHE A 510 26.50 31.53 -22.40
N PRO A 511 25.45 30.73 -22.65
CA PRO A 511 24.59 30.28 -21.57
C PRO A 511 25.38 29.44 -20.56
N SER A 512 25.08 29.56 -19.26
CA SER A 512 25.69 28.71 -18.23
C SER A 512 25.39 27.21 -18.44
N THR A 513 24.28 26.90 -19.10
CA THR A 513 23.85 25.54 -19.48
C THR A 513 24.53 25.00 -20.75
N MET A 514 25.48 25.74 -21.34
CA MET A 514 26.20 25.27 -22.52
C MET A 514 27.14 24.11 -22.17
N ALA A 515 26.96 22.97 -22.83
CA ALA A 515 27.87 21.82 -22.65
C ALA A 515 29.32 22.16 -23.06
N VAL A 516 30.29 21.69 -22.29
CA VAL A 516 31.73 21.88 -22.55
C VAL A 516 32.13 21.41 -23.94
N GLN A 517 31.56 20.32 -24.45
CA GLN A 517 31.82 19.83 -25.82
C GLN A 517 31.55 20.90 -26.91
N LYS A 518 30.49 21.70 -26.74
CA LYS A 518 30.18 22.79 -27.68
C LYS A 518 31.23 23.90 -27.60
N LEU A 519 31.73 24.16 -26.38
CA LEU A 519 32.79 25.14 -26.16
C LEU A 519 34.13 24.66 -26.76
N VAL A 520 34.47 23.37 -26.62
CA VAL A 520 35.63 22.75 -27.26
C VAL A 520 35.58 22.90 -28.79
N THR A 521 34.44 22.56 -29.40
CA THR A 521 34.23 22.69 -30.86
C THR A 521 34.37 24.14 -31.32
N LEU A 522 33.84 25.09 -30.55
CA LEU A 522 33.97 26.52 -30.85
C LEU A 522 35.41 27.00 -30.72
N SER A 523 36.10 26.65 -29.65
CA SER A 523 37.51 26.98 -29.41
C SER A 523 38.39 26.41 -30.53
N GLN A 524 38.13 25.18 -30.97
CA GLN A 524 38.82 24.60 -32.12
C GLN A 524 38.65 25.50 -33.35
N ARG A 525 37.43 25.94 -33.67
CA ARG A 525 37.17 26.84 -34.81
C ARG A 525 37.81 28.22 -34.69
N LEU A 526 37.80 28.84 -33.50
CA LEU A 526 38.31 30.20 -33.28
C LEU A 526 39.84 30.29 -33.28
N PHE A 527 40.50 29.20 -32.88
CA PHE A 527 41.96 29.13 -32.71
C PHE A 527 42.66 28.22 -33.73
N SER A 528 41.92 27.61 -34.67
CA SER A 528 42.49 26.90 -35.83
C SER A 528 43.41 27.84 -36.63
N ARG A 529 44.72 27.57 -36.60
CA ARG A 529 45.72 28.07 -37.56
C ARG A 529 46.33 26.88 -38.29
N ALA A 530 46.89 27.11 -39.47
CA ALA A 530 47.61 26.12 -40.27
C ALA A 530 48.74 25.49 -39.43
N GLY A 531 48.46 24.36 -38.79
CA GLY A 531 49.37 23.67 -37.86
C GLY A 531 48.70 22.95 -36.69
N ASN A 532 47.57 23.45 -36.17
CA ASN A 532 46.92 22.85 -34.99
C ASN A 532 45.66 22.05 -35.39
N THR A 533 45.81 20.73 -35.57
CA THR A 533 44.73 19.80 -35.94
C THR A 533 44.12 19.04 -34.76
N GLY A 534 44.66 19.20 -33.54
CA GLY A 534 44.18 18.52 -32.34
C GLY A 534 42.91 19.12 -31.72
N THR A 535 42.20 18.32 -30.92
CA THR A 535 41.10 18.79 -30.07
C THR A 535 41.68 19.61 -28.90
N PRO A 536 41.27 20.87 -28.71
CA PRO A 536 41.82 21.68 -27.64
C PRO A 536 41.33 21.22 -26.27
N LEU A 537 42.23 21.30 -25.29
CA LEU A 537 41.92 21.18 -23.86
C LEU A 537 41.60 22.57 -23.31
N LEU A 538 40.58 22.63 -22.45
CA LEU A 538 40.10 23.87 -21.85
C LEU A 538 40.37 23.88 -20.36
N TYR A 539 40.89 25.00 -19.85
CA TYR A 539 41.14 25.21 -18.43
C TYR A 539 40.55 26.54 -17.98
N VAL A 540 39.77 26.60 -16.90
CA VAL A 540 39.36 27.88 -16.32
C VAL A 540 40.44 28.36 -15.35
N LEU A 541 40.79 29.64 -15.43
CA LEU A 541 41.69 30.30 -14.49
C LEU A 541 40.88 30.78 -13.28
N ASP A 542 41.20 30.26 -12.11
CA ASP A 542 40.61 30.70 -10.86
C ASP A 542 41.45 31.84 -10.23
N GLU A 543 40.95 33.07 -10.30
CA GLU A 543 41.60 34.24 -9.67
C GLU A 543 41.57 34.18 -8.14
N GLN A 544 40.68 33.38 -7.53
CA GLN A 544 40.59 33.21 -6.07
C GLN A 544 41.63 32.20 -5.53
N MET A 545 42.27 31.43 -6.41
CA MET A 545 43.31 30.45 -6.07
C MET A 545 44.65 30.74 -6.78
N ASP A 546 45.14 31.98 -6.73
CA ASP A 546 46.44 32.40 -7.28
C ASP A 546 46.67 32.00 -8.77
N GLY A 547 45.60 31.92 -9.57
CA GLY A 547 45.68 31.55 -10.98
C GLY A 547 45.74 30.04 -11.25
N ALA A 548 45.23 29.22 -10.34
CA ALA A 548 45.08 27.78 -10.55
C ALA A 548 44.27 27.48 -11.82
N GLU A 549 44.75 26.50 -12.61
CA GLU A 549 44.10 26.05 -13.84
C GLU A 549 43.21 24.83 -13.56
N ILE A 550 41.89 24.99 -13.63
CA ILE A 550 40.94 23.89 -13.46
C ILE A 550 40.59 23.32 -14.83
N TYR A 551 40.93 22.07 -15.07
CA TYR A 551 40.66 21.38 -16.33
C TYR A 551 39.16 21.06 -16.50
N LEU A 552 38.58 21.44 -17.65
CA LEU A 552 37.22 21.07 -18.02
C LEU A 552 37.22 19.66 -18.63
N ASP A 553 37.34 18.66 -17.77
CA ASP A 553 37.59 17.25 -18.10
C ASP A 553 36.37 16.48 -18.63
N ASN A 554 35.16 16.86 -18.21
CA ASN A 554 33.91 16.23 -18.60
C ASN A 554 33.19 17.05 -19.67
N SER A 555 33.24 16.55 -20.92
CA SER A 555 32.65 17.20 -22.09
C SER A 555 31.11 17.28 -22.06
N MET A 556 30.45 16.40 -21.30
CA MET A 556 28.99 16.30 -21.21
C MET A 556 28.40 17.21 -20.12
N LYS A 557 29.25 17.78 -19.24
CA LYS A 557 28.83 18.75 -18.23
C LYS A 557 28.71 20.14 -18.84
N ASP A 558 27.93 20.99 -18.19
CA ASP A 558 27.74 22.39 -18.57
C ASP A 558 28.74 23.31 -17.86
N LEU A 559 28.76 24.60 -18.24
CA LEU A 559 29.68 25.58 -17.64
C LEU A 559 29.34 25.86 -16.18
N ALA A 560 28.07 25.70 -15.79
CA ALA A 560 27.61 25.85 -14.41
C ALA A 560 28.24 24.81 -13.47
N TYR A 561 28.42 23.56 -13.93
CA TYR A 561 29.11 22.51 -13.17
C TYR A 561 30.53 22.92 -12.74
N TYR A 562 31.25 23.67 -13.58
CA TYR A 562 32.59 24.18 -13.28
C TYR A 562 32.58 25.55 -12.58
N SER A 563 31.42 26.02 -12.13
CA SER A 563 31.26 27.32 -11.45
C SER A 563 31.79 28.53 -12.23
N ILE A 564 31.75 28.48 -13.58
CA ILE A 564 32.23 29.56 -14.44
C ILE A 564 31.33 30.80 -14.29
N LYS A 565 31.95 31.96 -14.08
CA LYS A 565 31.31 33.25 -13.83
C LYS A 565 31.58 34.25 -14.96
N ASN A 566 30.88 35.37 -14.91
CA ASN A 566 31.04 36.47 -15.85
C ASN A 566 32.39 37.15 -15.64
N GLY A 567 33.20 37.27 -16.69
CA GLY A 567 34.55 37.83 -16.64
C GLY A 567 35.67 36.78 -16.64
N ASP A 568 35.35 35.51 -16.36
CA ASP A 568 36.35 34.44 -16.25
C ASP A 568 37.16 34.25 -17.54
N VAL A 569 38.37 33.74 -17.39
CA VAL A 569 39.28 33.40 -18.48
C VAL A 569 39.37 31.89 -18.61
N ILE A 570 39.06 31.37 -19.80
CA ILE A 570 39.28 29.96 -20.16
C ILE A 570 40.47 29.89 -21.10
N LEU A 571 41.52 29.22 -20.66
CA LEU A 571 42.70 28.90 -21.45
C LEU A 571 42.41 27.75 -22.40
N VAL A 572 42.80 27.94 -23.66
CA VAL A 572 42.66 26.98 -24.76
C VAL A 572 44.05 26.47 -25.12
N LYS A 573 44.36 25.23 -24.77
CA LYS A 573 45.65 24.58 -25.04
C LYS A 573 45.45 23.48 -26.08
N PHE A 574 46.28 23.48 -27.13
CA PHE A 574 46.28 22.39 -28.11
C PHE A 574 47.38 21.40 -27.69
N ARG A 575 47.05 20.10 -27.67
CA ARG A 575 48.07 19.05 -27.55
C ARG A 575 48.81 18.85 -28.86
#